data_AF-A0A433RPN1-F1
#
_entry.id   AF-A0A433RPN1-F1
#
_cell.length_a   1.000
_cell.length_b   1.000
_cell.length_c   1.000
_cell.angle_alpha   90.00
_cell.angle_beta   90.00
_cell.angle_gamma   90.00
#
_symmetry.space_group_name_H-M   'P 1'
#
loop_
_entity.id
_entity.type
_entity.pdbx_description
1 polymer ?
#
loop_
_entity_poly.entity_id
_entity_poly.type
_entity_poly.pdbx_seq_one_letter_code
_entity_poly.pdbx_strand_id
1 'polypeptide(L)'
;MSMSHLSLSLSQSSEMFRQEMIKLCARIQPFYVLFMFEQDEQPYDYVKLFETYQSMGTILKLEKEKIFHTSEVFIVKESAYLENQALFFQLRVRARERLIEKLAKSVIFYVVSQQQHLNLTLLQDQHLLDDSLTITKNVLKKWTFIGEEKTWDAFTTWYSDTLTMAILEDIVVVEGLNSLKKLPDKALNALFFAHMNDVANDETFIDKISLVVDDYIKEWQEQVILLLKKDLEVYIEVEKSVTQTMQNARDFSQLATVPHYMYVMNNTLYQVIREVLYQLNSSQTVYSFQKGKTKGTLFLKEGQIIDATMAVLAVDVLDILCGFFLHQSENMQNIVEIRLTDILMMRDIKQKLGGEGRRGGYEAKQKQQVLAVLALLKNIHVEIEQMVSYHTNQPTPLKLKGPLLVFEQEYCYKLGPIFTPYLSGSQRQLALLPFRAFHYHVYRFRHEKQLCRYLSWRWRTQASQAKYWQANKVSTLLKAIGETLNQRSPSRTRERFEKALDQLTTDGVIAGWHYVNWDEAVAVGKGWGNYWLNAAVIIEPPQAVLETYHSLEKKRVPMTTTKKENEEFAKQLANFRKSQHLTLSQAGEMLHVSAAYMSQLERNIVRPSLKLRKRLERWLLS
;
A
#
# COMPACT_ATOMS: atom_id res chain seq x y z
N MET A 1 20.74 38.52 2.03
CA MET A 1 20.96 39.98 2.09
C MET A 1 19.62 40.67 1.91
N SER A 2 19.03 41.17 2.99
CA SER A 2 18.01 42.23 2.98
C SER A 2 17.91 42.80 4.40
N MET A 3 18.88 43.64 4.76
CA MET A 3 18.69 44.63 5.80
C MET A 3 18.04 45.84 5.13
N SER A 4 16.72 45.95 5.18
CA SER A 4 16.03 47.25 5.15
C SER A 4 14.52 47.03 5.23
N HIS A 5 13.95 47.40 6.38
CA HIS A 5 12.85 48.36 6.50
C HIS A 5 12.26 48.24 7.91
N LEU A 6 12.90 48.94 8.85
CA LEU A 6 12.27 49.46 10.07
C LEU A 6 13.23 50.52 10.65
N SER A 7 13.31 51.66 9.95
CA SER A 7 13.89 52.88 10.49
C SER A 7 12.88 53.53 11.44
N LEU A 8 12.76 52.96 12.64
CA LEU A 8 12.24 53.68 13.81
C LEU A 8 13.44 54.40 14.44
N SER A 9 13.33 55.71 14.65
CA SER A 9 14.32 56.49 15.38
C SER A 9 14.43 55.96 16.82
N LEU A 10 15.38 55.05 17.05
CA LEU A 10 15.68 54.50 18.36
C LEU A 10 16.39 55.58 19.18
N SER A 11 15.91 55.82 20.41
CA SER A 11 16.55 56.71 21.37
C SER A 11 17.93 56.18 21.76
N GLN A 12 18.90 57.06 22.07
CA GLN A 12 20.26 56.67 22.52
C GLN A 12 20.24 55.64 23.67
N SER A 13 19.23 55.70 24.55
CA SER A 13 19.02 54.74 25.64
C SER A 13 18.68 53.33 25.15
N SER A 14 17.92 53.19 24.06
CA SER A 14 17.56 51.89 23.49
C SER A 14 18.76 51.25 22.78
N GLU A 15 19.61 52.06 22.15
CA GLU A 15 20.82 51.59 21.49
C GLU A 15 21.88 51.13 22.51
N MET A 16 22.05 51.86 23.60
CA MET A 16 22.88 51.43 24.73
C MET A 16 22.38 50.13 25.37
N PHE A 17 21.07 49.99 25.57
CA PHE A 17 20.48 48.76 26.09
C PHE A 17 20.80 47.56 25.19
N ARG A 18 20.62 47.73 23.88
CA ARG A 18 20.90 46.68 22.88
C ARG A 18 22.37 46.25 22.88
N GLN A 19 23.31 47.20 22.98
CA GLN A 19 24.74 46.90 23.05
C GLN A 19 25.11 46.09 24.29
N GLU A 20 24.49 46.40 25.43
CA GLU A 20 24.73 45.67 26.68
C GLU A 20 24.10 44.28 26.67
N MET A 21 22.96 44.10 26.00
CA MET A 21 22.36 42.78 25.77
C MET A 21 23.24 41.89 24.90
N ILE A 22 23.81 42.42 23.82
CA ILE A 22 24.76 41.67 22.97
C ILE A 22 25.96 41.17 23.79
N LYS A 23 26.49 41.99 24.71
CA LYS A 23 27.58 41.58 25.61
C LYS A 23 27.15 40.45 26.57
N LEU A 24 25.90 40.45 27.01
CA LEU A 24 25.36 39.37 27.86
C LEU A 24 25.16 38.08 27.06
N CYS A 25 24.61 38.16 25.84
CA CYS A 25 24.45 37.00 24.95
C CYS A 25 25.79 36.29 24.70
N ALA A 26 26.87 37.05 24.48
CA ALA A 26 28.22 36.49 24.25
C ALA A 26 28.80 35.69 25.44
N ARG A 27 28.21 35.83 26.64
CA ARG A 27 28.62 35.12 27.86
C ARG A 27 27.82 33.85 28.10
N ILE A 28 26.77 33.61 27.31
CA ILE A 28 25.94 32.40 27.39
C ILE A 28 26.62 31.26 26.64
N GLN A 29 26.63 30.09 27.27
CA GLN A 29 27.18 28.87 26.71
C GLN A 29 26.31 28.37 25.56
N PRO A 30 26.92 27.81 24.51
CA PRO A 30 26.19 27.26 23.37
C PRO A 30 25.30 26.08 23.78
N PHE A 31 24.14 26.01 23.16
CA PHE A 31 23.14 24.97 23.36
C PHE A 31 22.45 24.63 22.03
N TYR A 32 21.75 23.49 22.03
CA TYR A 32 20.97 23.00 20.91
C TYR A 32 19.53 22.78 21.34
N VAL A 33 18.61 23.16 20.47
CA VAL A 33 17.18 22.89 20.63
C VAL A 33 16.81 21.72 19.73
N LEU A 34 16.23 20.68 20.31
CA LEU A 34 15.82 19.46 19.63
C LEU A 34 14.31 19.31 19.70
N PHE A 35 13.71 18.86 18.61
CA PHE A 35 12.28 18.66 18.48
C PHE A 35 11.99 17.18 18.32
N MET A 36 11.10 16.66 19.16
CA MET A 36 10.53 15.33 18.99
C MET A 36 9.08 15.45 18.54
N PHE A 37 8.84 15.08 17.29
CA PHE A 37 7.51 15.08 16.70
C PHE A 37 6.81 13.75 16.99
N GLU A 38 5.57 13.81 17.48
CA GLU A 38 4.67 12.65 17.48
C GLU A 38 4.36 12.23 16.02
N GLN A 39 4.05 10.94 15.81
CA GLN A 39 3.67 10.47 14.47
C GLN A 39 2.30 11.05 14.12
N ASP A 40 2.18 11.72 12.97
CA ASP A 40 0.88 12.18 12.48
C ASP A 40 -0.02 10.95 12.25
N GLU A 41 -1.04 10.77 13.11
CA GLU A 41 -1.89 9.57 13.09
C GLU A 41 -2.93 9.57 11.95
N GLN A 42 -3.08 10.66 11.19
CA GLN A 42 -4.10 10.74 10.13
C GLN A 42 -3.59 11.30 8.80
N PRO A 43 -4.01 10.70 7.66
CA PRO A 43 -3.75 11.24 6.34
C PRO A 43 -4.51 12.57 6.14
N TYR A 44 -3.80 13.60 5.67
CA TYR A 44 -4.37 14.91 5.37
C TYR A 44 -5.28 14.85 4.14
N ASP A 45 -6.44 15.51 4.20
CA ASP A 45 -7.26 15.82 3.02
C ASP A 45 -6.71 17.08 2.33
N TYR A 46 -5.87 16.87 1.32
CA TYR A 46 -5.15 17.94 0.63
C TYR A 46 -6.04 18.83 -0.23
N VAL A 47 -7.20 18.33 -0.68
CA VAL A 47 -8.18 19.14 -1.41
C VAL A 47 -8.81 20.14 -0.46
N LYS A 48 -9.29 19.65 0.70
CA LYS A 48 -9.86 20.50 1.74
C LYS A 48 -8.84 21.51 2.28
N LEU A 49 -7.57 21.10 2.41
CA LEU A 49 -6.49 22.00 2.84
C LEU A 49 -6.23 23.11 1.81
N PHE A 50 -6.17 22.76 0.52
CA PHE A 50 -6.01 23.71 -0.58
C PHE A 50 -7.18 24.71 -0.66
N GLU A 51 -8.43 24.22 -0.59
CA GLU A 51 -9.63 25.06 -0.58
C GLU A 51 -9.66 26.01 0.62
N THR A 52 -9.26 25.51 1.80
CA THR A 52 -9.14 26.32 3.01
C THR A 52 -8.17 27.47 2.76
N TYR A 53 -7.01 27.21 2.17
CA TYR A 53 -6.01 28.23 1.90
C TYR A 53 -6.55 29.26 0.91
N GLN A 54 -7.08 28.80 -0.22
CA GLN A 54 -7.68 29.66 -1.22
C GLN A 54 -8.75 30.60 -0.64
N SER A 55 -9.59 30.10 0.28
CA SER A 55 -10.62 30.90 0.97
C SER A 55 -10.04 32.00 1.88
N MET A 56 -8.82 31.81 2.40
CA MET A 56 -8.11 32.82 3.20
C MET A 56 -7.37 33.85 2.34
N GLY A 57 -7.51 33.80 1.01
CA GLY A 57 -6.81 34.68 0.08
C GLY A 57 -5.30 34.39 -0.02
N THR A 58 -4.86 33.22 0.46
CA THR A 58 -3.47 32.79 0.39
C THR A 58 -3.39 31.37 -0.14
N ILE A 59 -2.45 31.09 -1.03
CA ILE A 59 -2.10 29.74 -1.48
C ILE A 59 -0.89 29.19 -0.71
N LEU A 60 -0.41 30.00 0.24
CA LEU A 60 0.85 29.91 0.96
C LEU A 60 0.55 30.09 2.44
N LYS A 61 0.27 28.99 3.12
CA LYS A 61 0.14 28.99 4.56
C LYS A 61 0.75 27.70 5.09
N LEU A 62 1.77 27.84 5.92
CA LEU A 62 2.14 26.76 6.83
C LEU A 62 0.95 26.67 7.79
N GLU A 63 0.39 25.47 7.96
CA GLU A 63 -0.76 25.24 8.84
C GLU A 63 -0.55 25.99 10.16
N LYS A 64 -1.63 26.58 10.70
CA LYS A 64 -1.65 27.07 12.09
C LYS A 64 -1.56 25.91 13.11
N GLU A 65 -1.08 24.75 12.70
CA GLU A 65 -0.28 23.94 13.60
C GLU A 65 1.00 24.73 13.88
N LYS A 66 0.89 25.70 14.78
CA LYS A 66 1.83 25.96 15.86
C LYS A 66 3.01 24.97 15.75
N ILE A 67 4.00 25.29 14.90
CA ILE A 67 4.95 24.31 14.31
C ILE A 67 5.72 23.54 15.39
N PHE A 68 5.71 24.09 16.61
CA PHE A 68 6.44 23.64 17.78
C PHE A 68 5.56 23.25 18.98
N HIS A 69 4.23 23.27 18.91
CA HIS A 69 3.39 22.99 20.10
C HIS A 69 2.89 21.55 20.23
N THR A 70 3.03 20.70 19.20
CA THR A 70 2.72 19.27 19.27
C THR A 70 3.97 18.41 19.50
N SER A 71 5.09 19.03 19.86
CA SER A 71 6.39 18.37 19.96
C SER A 71 7.01 18.62 21.33
N GLU A 72 7.55 17.59 21.95
CA GLU A 72 8.41 17.78 23.11
C GLU A 72 9.70 18.48 22.66
N VAL A 73 9.97 19.66 23.24
CA VAL A 73 11.18 20.45 22.98
C VAL A 73 12.23 20.09 24.02
N PHE A 74 13.39 19.61 23.57
CA PHE A 74 14.51 19.30 24.44
C PHE A 74 15.65 20.28 24.22
N ILE A 75 16.14 20.86 25.31
CA ILE A 75 17.32 21.72 25.29
C ILE A 75 18.52 20.92 25.77
N VAL A 76 19.57 20.91 24.96
CA VAL A 76 20.79 20.16 25.25
C VAL A 76 21.98 21.11 25.20
N LYS A 77 22.72 21.20 26.29
CA LYS A 77 24.00 21.93 26.34
C LYS A 77 24.98 21.31 25.35
N GLU A 78 25.88 22.11 24.77
CA GLU A 78 26.85 21.59 23.80
C GLU A 78 27.66 20.40 24.32
N SER A 79 28.07 20.40 25.60
CA SER A 79 28.81 19.28 26.20
C SER A 79 28.01 17.96 26.18
N ALA A 80 26.72 18.02 26.52
CA ALA A 80 25.82 16.86 26.50
C ALA A 80 25.44 16.47 25.07
N TYR A 81 25.42 17.44 24.14
CA TYR A 81 25.18 17.19 22.72
C TYR A 81 26.31 16.35 22.11
N LEU A 82 27.57 16.68 22.42
CA LEU A 82 28.74 15.95 21.91
C LEU A 82 28.79 14.49 22.39
N GLU A 83 28.28 14.19 23.60
CA GLU A 83 28.21 12.83 24.13
C GLU A 83 27.26 11.90 23.34
N ASN A 84 26.21 12.46 22.71
CA ASN A 84 25.20 11.70 21.96
C ASN A 84 24.96 12.29 20.55
N GLN A 85 26.02 12.79 19.91
CA GLN A 85 25.97 13.56 18.68
C GLN A 85 25.19 12.87 17.55
N ALA A 86 25.34 11.55 17.39
CA ALA A 86 24.68 10.79 16.33
C ALA A 86 23.15 10.77 16.47
N LEU A 87 22.64 10.59 17.69
CA LEU A 87 21.20 10.57 17.97
C LEU A 87 20.58 11.95 17.73
N PHE A 88 21.20 12.99 18.28
CA PHE A 88 20.68 14.35 18.16
C PHE A 88 20.79 14.91 16.74
N PHE A 89 21.81 14.50 15.98
CA PHE A 89 21.89 14.79 14.55
C PHE A 89 20.71 14.20 13.78
N GLN A 90 20.33 12.95 14.06
CA GLN A 90 19.17 12.31 13.42
C GLN A 90 17.86 13.03 13.73
N LEU A 91 17.65 13.48 14.98
CA LEU A 91 16.48 14.28 15.35
C LEU A 91 16.43 15.61 14.57
N ARG A 92 17.57 16.30 14.45
CA ARG A 92 17.66 17.54 13.65
C ARG A 92 17.37 17.28 12.17
N VAL A 93 17.93 16.23 11.58
CA VAL A 93 17.64 15.87 10.18
C VAL A 93 16.16 15.58 9.99
N ARG A 94 15.51 14.88 10.92
CA ARG A 94 14.07 14.61 10.86
C ARG A 94 13.23 15.88 10.93
N ALA A 95 13.59 16.85 11.78
CA ALA A 95 12.95 18.15 11.85
C ALA A 95 13.08 18.93 10.52
N ARG A 96 14.30 18.93 9.94
CA ARG A 96 14.57 19.54 8.62
C ARG A 96 13.69 18.92 7.54
N GLU A 97 13.62 17.59 7.46
CA GLU A 97 12.79 16.89 6.47
C GLU A 97 11.29 17.23 6.57
N ARG A 98 10.76 17.39 7.79
CA ARG A 98 9.36 17.79 8.01
C ARG A 98 9.10 19.20 7.48
N LEU A 99 10.04 20.14 7.70
CA LEU A 99 9.92 21.51 7.20
C LEU A 99 10.03 21.56 5.66
N ILE A 100 10.95 20.80 5.06
CA ILE A 100 11.09 20.69 3.60
C ILE A 100 9.80 20.14 2.99
N GLU A 101 9.15 19.18 3.65
CA GLU A 101 7.86 18.65 3.20
C GLU A 101 6.74 19.70 3.24
N LYS A 102 6.68 20.50 4.32
CA LYS A 102 5.72 21.62 4.39
C LYS A 102 5.96 22.66 3.29
N LEU A 103 7.22 23.01 3.02
CA LEU A 103 7.57 23.89 1.90
C LEU A 103 7.20 23.28 0.55
N ALA A 104 7.41 21.97 0.36
CA ALA A 104 7.03 21.27 -0.86
C ALA A 104 5.50 21.29 -1.10
N LYS A 105 4.70 21.01 -0.06
CA LYS A 105 3.23 21.13 -0.11
C LYS A 105 2.80 22.52 -0.58
N SER A 106 3.42 23.54 -0.02
CA SER A 106 3.14 24.92 -0.39
C SER A 106 3.49 25.25 -1.85
N VAL A 107 4.61 24.73 -2.37
CA VAL A 107 4.99 24.95 -3.78
C VAL A 107 4.00 24.26 -4.70
N ILE A 108 3.53 23.06 -4.36
CA ILE A 108 2.50 22.35 -5.13
C ILE A 108 1.20 23.17 -5.16
N PHE A 109 0.73 23.67 -4.01
CA PHE A 109 -0.46 24.52 -3.95
C PHE A 109 -0.29 25.80 -4.77
N TYR A 110 0.89 26.42 -4.74
CA TYR A 110 1.19 27.54 -5.61
C TYR A 110 1.04 27.16 -7.09
N VAL A 111 1.64 26.06 -7.53
CA VAL A 111 1.57 25.60 -8.93
C VAL A 111 0.14 25.27 -9.35
N VAL A 112 -0.62 24.55 -8.53
CA VAL A 112 -2.03 24.21 -8.78
C VAL A 112 -2.88 25.48 -8.94
N SER A 113 -2.66 26.49 -8.09
CA SER A 113 -3.42 27.74 -8.16
C SER A 113 -3.17 28.58 -9.41
N GLN A 114 -2.00 28.43 -10.05
CA GLN A 114 -1.69 29.13 -11.30
C GLN A 114 -2.36 28.46 -12.51
N GLN A 115 -2.78 27.20 -12.40
CA GLN A 115 -3.38 26.41 -13.50
C GLN A 115 -4.86 26.12 -13.22
N GLN A 116 -5.72 27.09 -13.52
CA GLN A 116 -7.09 27.22 -13.00
C GLN A 116 -8.05 26.02 -13.19
N HIS A 117 -7.78 24.97 -14.01
CA HIS A 117 -8.75 23.90 -14.24
C HIS A 117 -8.22 22.46 -14.44
N LEU A 118 -6.91 22.18 -14.50
CA LEU A 118 -6.39 20.85 -14.87
C LEU A 118 -5.75 20.05 -13.72
N ASN A 119 -5.39 20.68 -12.60
CA ASN A 119 -4.54 20.06 -11.57
C ASN A 119 -5.23 19.78 -10.21
N LEU A 120 -6.56 19.90 -10.10
CA LEU A 120 -7.27 19.42 -8.90
C LEU A 120 -7.22 17.89 -8.77
N THR A 121 -7.07 17.18 -9.89
CA THR A 121 -6.83 15.73 -9.96
C THR A 121 -5.55 15.33 -9.23
N LEU A 122 -4.51 16.17 -9.27
CA LEU A 122 -3.26 15.94 -8.53
C LEU A 122 -3.49 15.89 -7.02
N LEU A 123 -4.39 16.75 -6.50
CA LEU A 123 -4.69 16.80 -5.07
C LEU A 123 -5.67 15.69 -4.64
N GLN A 124 -6.39 15.09 -5.58
CA GLN A 124 -7.34 14.00 -5.36
C GLN A 124 -6.71 12.61 -5.46
N ASP A 125 -5.66 12.45 -6.30
CA ASP A 125 -4.92 11.19 -6.45
C ASP A 125 -3.72 11.15 -5.50
N GLN A 126 -3.83 10.30 -4.48
CA GLN A 126 -2.81 10.14 -3.44
C GLN A 126 -1.44 9.71 -4.00
N HIS A 127 -1.40 8.90 -5.07
CA HIS A 127 -0.15 8.45 -5.67
C HIS A 127 0.53 9.57 -6.44
N LEU A 128 -0.23 10.34 -7.23
CA LEU A 128 0.31 11.49 -7.96
C LEU A 128 0.79 12.57 -7.00
N LEU A 129 0.08 12.76 -5.88
CA LEU A 129 0.47 13.68 -4.83
C LEU A 129 1.75 13.25 -4.13
N ASP A 130 1.88 11.99 -3.73
CA ASP A 130 3.09 11.45 -3.08
C ASP A 130 4.32 11.55 -3.99
N ASP A 131 4.14 11.28 -5.29
CA ASP A 131 5.19 11.44 -6.30
C ASP A 131 5.56 12.92 -6.47
N SER A 132 4.56 13.80 -6.57
CA SER A 132 4.77 15.24 -6.72
C SER A 132 5.43 15.86 -5.48
N LEU A 133 5.06 15.41 -4.28
CA LEU A 133 5.72 15.78 -3.03
C LEU A 133 7.17 15.32 -3.03
N THR A 134 7.43 14.07 -3.42
CA THR A 134 8.79 13.53 -3.50
C THR A 134 9.66 14.33 -4.49
N ILE A 135 9.12 14.64 -5.67
CA ILE A 135 9.81 15.42 -6.70
C ILE A 135 10.07 16.84 -6.20
N THR A 136 9.05 17.50 -5.66
CA THR A 136 9.17 18.87 -5.16
C THR A 136 10.19 18.96 -4.03
N LYS A 137 10.20 18.01 -3.08
CA LYS A 137 11.23 17.91 -2.04
C LYS A 137 12.64 17.78 -2.65
N ASN A 138 12.82 16.99 -3.69
CA ASN A 138 14.10 16.86 -4.39
C ASN A 138 14.50 18.13 -5.12
N VAL A 139 13.54 18.84 -5.73
CA VAL A 139 13.80 20.12 -6.39
C VAL A 139 14.26 21.16 -5.38
N LEU A 140 13.56 21.28 -4.24
CA LEU A 140 13.97 22.17 -3.16
C LEU A 140 15.38 21.86 -2.69
N LYS A 141 15.72 20.59 -2.48
CA LYS A 141 17.06 20.18 -2.04
C LYS A 141 18.16 20.37 -3.09
N LYS A 142 17.84 20.33 -4.38
CA LYS A 142 18.87 20.35 -5.43
C LYS A 142 19.08 21.74 -6.03
N TRP A 143 18.01 22.50 -6.17
CA TRP A 143 17.98 23.72 -6.99
C TRP A 143 17.69 24.98 -6.19
N THR A 144 17.53 24.87 -4.87
CA THR A 144 17.32 26.02 -4.00
C THR A 144 18.27 25.97 -2.81
N PHE A 145 18.40 27.10 -2.12
CA PHE A 145 19.22 27.23 -0.91
C PHE A 145 18.78 26.27 0.22
N ILE A 146 17.56 25.72 0.18
CA ILE A 146 17.03 24.76 1.18
C ILE A 146 17.86 23.46 1.25
N GLY A 147 18.56 23.09 0.17
CA GLY A 147 19.46 21.94 0.15
C GLY A 147 20.83 22.16 0.79
N GLU A 148 21.21 23.41 1.00
CA GLU A 148 22.55 23.77 1.45
C GLU A 148 22.66 23.65 2.98
N GLU A 149 23.69 22.96 3.47
CA GLU A 149 23.92 22.82 4.91
C GLU A 149 24.06 24.18 5.61
N LYS A 150 24.72 25.14 4.95
CA LYS A 150 24.90 26.52 5.42
C LYS A 150 23.58 27.24 5.71
N THR A 151 22.52 26.97 4.95
CA THR A 151 21.19 27.54 5.17
C THR A 151 20.63 27.11 6.52
N TRP A 152 20.75 25.82 6.82
CA TRP A 152 20.26 25.25 8.08
C TRP A 152 21.13 25.63 9.27
N ASP A 153 22.43 25.78 9.07
CA ASP A 153 23.34 26.27 10.10
C ASP A 153 23.03 27.73 10.41
N ALA A 154 22.83 28.59 9.39
CA ALA A 154 22.41 29.97 9.57
C ALA A 154 21.06 30.07 10.32
N PHE A 155 20.08 29.22 9.96
CA PHE A 155 18.82 29.14 10.69
C PHE A 155 19.02 28.71 12.15
N THR A 156 19.87 27.71 12.39
CA THR A 156 20.12 27.20 13.76
C THR A 156 20.79 28.28 14.62
N THR A 157 21.77 29.00 14.07
CA THR A 157 22.42 30.12 14.75
C THR A 157 21.43 31.24 15.02
N TRP A 158 20.69 31.68 14.01
CA TRP A 158 19.66 32.72 14.17
C TRP A 158 18.61 32.35 15.21
N TYR A 159 18.14 31.10 15.21
CA TYR A 159 17.15 30.62 16.16
C TYR A 159 17.71 30.61 17.59
N SER A 160 18.95 30.14 17.77
CA SER A 160 19.64 30.15 19.06
C SER A 160 19.84 31.57 19.57
N ASP A 161 20.26 32.50 18.72
CA ASP A 161 20.47 33.90 19.08
C ASP A 161 19.15 34.58 19.47
N THR A 162 18.08 34.31 18.71
CA THR A 162 16.73 34.82 18.97
C THR A 162 16.20 34.32 20.31
N LEU A 163 16.36 33.02 20.58
CA LEU A 163 15.94 32.43 21.84
C LEU A 163 16.77 32.96 23.02
N THR A 164 18.09 33.09 22.84
CA THR A 164 18.99 33.65 23.87
C THR A 164 18.60 35.07 24.21
N MET A 165 18.34 35.90 23.20
CA MET A 165 17.91 37.29 23.39
C MET A 165 16.57 37.36 24.11
N ALA A 166 15.57 36.59 23.67
CA ALA A 166 14.23 36.59 24.27
C ALA A 166 14.26 36.18 25.76
N ILE A 167 15.03 35.14 26.09
CA ILE A 167 15.15 34.66 27.47
C ILE A 167 15.90 35.67 28.35
N LEU A 168 16.97 36.27 27.83
CA LEU A 168 17.69 37.29 28.58
C LEU A 168 16.85 38.56 28.78
N GLU A 169 16.00 38.93 27.82
CA GLU A 169 15.04 40.03 28.00
C GLU A 169 14.09 39.73 29.16
N ASP A 170 13.52 38.52 29.21
CA ASP A 170 12.61 38.11 30.29
C ASP A 170 13.34 38.09 31.66
N ILE A 171 14.58 37.56 31.70
CA ILE A 171 15.40 37.59 32.91
C ILE A 171 15.73 39.03 33.33
N VAL A 172 16.04 39.92 32.39
CA VAL A 172 16.35 41.34 32.67
C VAL A 172 15.14 42.06 33.27
N VAL A 173 13.93 41.72 32.83
CA VAL A 173 12.69 42.26 33.41
C VAL A 173 12.54 41.86 34.88
N VAL A 174 12.97 40.65 35.26
CA VAL A 174 12.87 40.13 36.63
C VAL A 174 14.03 40.58 37.53
N GLU A 175 15.27 40.40 37.08
CA GLU A 175 16.49 40.54 37.90
C GLU A 175 17.19 41.90 37.74
N GLY A 176 16.87 42.62 36.67
CA GLY A 176 17.49 43.90 36.31
C GLY A 176 18.86 43.76 35.63
N LEU A 177 19.08 44.58 34.60
CA LEU A 177 20.26 44.53 33.74
C LEU A 177 21.60 44.68 34.49
N ASN A 178 21.67 45.56 35.50
CA ASN A 178 22.90 45.81 36.25
C ASN A 178 23.29 44.64 37.17
N SER A 179 22.32 43.86 37.63
CA SER A 179 22.55 42.66 38.44
C SER A 179 23.21 41.57 37.61
N LEU A 180 22.68 41.31 36.41
CA LEU A 180 23.19 40.28 35.49
C LEU A 180 24.63 40.55 35.02
N LYS A 181 24.98 41.83 34.81
CA LYS A 181 26.35 42.22 34.43
C LYS A 181 27.39 41.83 35.47
N LYS A 182 27.03 41.87 36.76
CA LYS A 182 27.94 41.58 37.88
C LYS A 182 28.05 40.09 38.18
N LEU A 183 27.13 39.27 37.69
CA LEU A 183 27.18 37.82 37.90
C LEU A 183 28.41 37.22 37.21
N PRO A 184 29.09 36.23 37.81
CA PRO A 184 30.10 35.45 37.09
C PRO A 184 29.43 34.57 36.03
N ASP A 185 30.15 34.24 34.96
CA ASP A 185 29.61 33.50 33.80
C ASP A 185 28.94 32.18 34.20
N LYS A 186 29.51 31.46 35.17
CA LYS A 186 28.91 30.22 35.69
C LYS A 186 27.54 30.43 36.32
N ALA A 187 27.34 31.52 37.07
CA ALA A 187 26.08 31.82 37.72
C ALA A 187 25.05 32.37 36.70
N LEU A 188 25.50 33.20 35.77
CA LEU A 188 24.66 33.70 34.67
C LEU A 188 24.12 32.54 33.81
N ASN A 189 24.98 31.60 33.44
CA ASN A 189 24.57 30.42 32.67
C ASN A 189 23.63 29.49 33.46
N ALA A 190 23.88 29.29 34.76
CA ALA A 190 22.97 28.50 35.59
C ALA A 190 21.58 29.12 35.67
N LEU A 191 21.51 30.44 35.84
CA LEU A 191 20.25 31.19 35.87
C LEU A 191 19.56 31.17 34.51
N PHE A 192 20.29 31.36 33.42
CA PHE A 192 19.77 31.29 32.06
C PHE A 192 19.14 29.92 31.75
N PHE A 193 19.84 28.82 32.00
CA PHE A 193 19.32 27.48 31.72
C PHE A 193 18.16 27.08 32.65
N ALA A 194 18.12 27.61 33.88
CA ALA A 194 16.98 27.41 34.78
C ALA A 194 15.73 28.10 34.20
N HIS A 195 15.84 29.40 33.87
CA HIS A 195 14.73 30.16 33.30
C HIS A 195 14.28 29.60 31.95
N MET A 196 15.22 29.16 31.11
CA MET A 196 14.93 28.52 29.83
C MET A 196 14.09 27.24 29.99
N ASN A 197 14.34 26.42 31.01
CA ASN A 197 13.53 25.24 31.29
C ASN A 197 12.13 25.60 31.80
N ASP A 198 11.98 26.71 32.53
CA ASP A 198 10.69 27.18 33.03
C ASP A 198 9.81 27.67 31.86
N VAL A 199 10.37 28.46 30.94
CA VAL A 199 9.63 28.99 29.78
C VAL A 199 9.43 27.97 28.65
N ALA A 200 10.15 26.86 28.65
CA ALA A 200 10.01 25.80 27.64
C ALA A 200 8.61 25.17 27.61
N ASN A 201 7.81 25.34 28.67
CA ASN A 201 6.42 24.89 28.77
C ASN A 201 5.41 26.05 28.88
N ASP A 202 5.85 27.31 28.75
CA ASP A 202 4.96 28.47 28.78
C ASP A 202 4.35 28.71 27.40
N GLU A 203 3.05 28.47 27.26
CA GLU A 203 2.33 28.65 26.00
C GLU A 203 2.49 30.05 25.40
N THR A 204 2.56 31.09 26.22
CA THR A 204 2.67 32.48 25.75
C THR A 204 4.05 32.78 25.17
N PHE A 205 5.10 32.25 25.80
CA PHE A 205 6.46 32.34 25.30
C PHE A 205 6.63 31.53 24.01
N ILE A 206 6.11 30.29 23.98
CA ILE A 206 6.18 29.43 22.80
C ILE A 206 5.41 30.06 21.63
N ASP A 207 4.24 30.68 21.87
CA ASP A 207 3.48 31.39 20.85
C ASP A 207 4.26 32.59 20.28
N LYS A 208 4.90 33.38 21.15
CA LYS A 208 5.75 34.51 20.76
C LYS A 208 6.91 34.06 19.86
N ILE A 209 7.61 33.00 20.25
CA ILE A 209 8.74 32.47 19.47
C ILE A 209 8.26 31.83 18.15
N SER A 210 7.15 31.09 18.18
CA SER A 210 6.58 30.46 16.98
C SER A 210 6.22 31.48 15.92
N LEU A 211 5.65 32.64 16.30
CA LEU A 211 5.34 33.72 15.34
C LEU A 211 6.60 34.24 14.63
N VAL A 212 7.70 34.44 15.37
CA VAL A 212 8.96 34.92 14.80
C VAL A 212 9.57 33.89 13.84
N VAL A 213 9.47 32.60 14.17
CA VAL A 213 9.93 31.51 13.29
C VAL A 213 9.05 31.40 12.06
N ASP A 214 7.73 31.49 12.22
CA ASP A 214 6.78 31.44 11.11
C ASP A 214 7.07 32.54 10.09
N ASP A 215 7.38 33.75 10.54
CA ASP A 215 7.79 34.87 9.67
C ASP A 215 9.10 34.55 8.92
N TYR A 216 10.10 33.98 9.61
CA TYR A 216 11.36 33.58 8.98
C TYR A 216 11.16 32.49 7.91
N ILE A 217 10.32 31.48 8.18
CA ILE A 217 10.02 30.44 7.19
C ILE A 217 9.18 30.99 6.03
N LYS A 218 8.29 31.95 6.30
CA LYS A 218 7.53 32.64 5.26
C LYS A 218 8.47 33.37 4.28
N GLU A 219 9.52 34.02 4.77
CA GLU A 219 10.55 34.60 3.89
C GLU A 219 11.23 33.53 3.01
N TRP A 220 11.55 32.36 3.57
CA TRP A 220 12.09 31.24 2.79
C TRP A 220 11.14 30.78 1.70
N GLN A 221 9.86 30.67 2.03
CA GLN A 221 8.80 30.28 1.10
C GLN A 221 8.66 31.29 -0.04
N GLU A 222 8.65 32.58 0.25
CA GLU A 222 8.59 33.65 -0.75
C GLU A 222 9.83 33.64 -1.66
N GLN A 223 11.02 33.44 -1.10
CA GLN A 223 12.27 33.33 -1.87
C GLN A 223 12.28 32.08 -2.77
N VAL A 224 11.85 30.93 -2.26
CA VAL A 224 11.70 29.69 -3.02
C VAL A 224 10.75 29.92 -4.19
N ILE A 225 9.60 30.54 -3.96
CA ILE A 225 8.62 30.80 -5.01
C ILE A 225 9.16 31.80 -6.03
N LEU A 226 9.85 32.84 -5.60
CA LEU A 226 10.45 33.83 -6.51
C LEU A 226 11.53 33.19 -7.39
N LEU A 227 12.36 32.30 -6.83
CA LEU A 227 13.33 31.51 -7.58
C LEU A 227 12.64 30.60 -8.60
N LEU A 228 11.61 29.88 -8.18
CA LEU A 228 10.84 28.98 -9.04
C LEU A 228 9.98 29.72 -10.08
N LYS A 229 9.58 30.96 -9.80
CA LYS A 229 8.84 31.84 -10.73
C LYS A 229 9.70 32.33 -11.88
N LYS A 230 11.01 32.48 -11.66
CA LYS A 230 11.96 32.91 -12.70
C LYS A 230 12.27 31.80 -13.71
N ASP A 231 12.20 30.54 -13.29
CA ASP A 231 12.44 29.34 -14.10
C ASP A 231 11.20 28.43 -14.15
N LEU A 232 10.01 29.03 -14.17
CA LEU A 232 8.73 28.32 -14.13
C LEU A 232 8.54 27.46 -15.38
N GLU A 233 9.20 27.81 -16.49
CA GLU A 233 9.30 27.00 -17.71
C GLU A 233 10.17 25.73 -17.52
N VAL A 234 11.22 25.77 -16.69
CA VAL A 234 12.03 24.58 -16.33
C VAL A 234 11.27 23.69 -15.35
N TYR A 235 10.49 24.28 -14.43
CA TYR A 235 9.61 23.51 -13.55
C TYR A 235 8.48 22.85 -14.35
N ILE A 236 7.89 23.55 -15.32
CA ILE A 236 6.90 23.03 -16.27
C ILE A 236 7.54 22.09 -17.31
N GLU A 237 8.83 22.20 -17.64
CA GLU A 237 9.54 21.23 -18.49
C GLU A 237 10.03 20.02 -17.69
N VAL A 238 10.29 20.14 -16.39
CA VAL A 238 10.47 19.00 -15.48
C VAL A 238 9.13 18.33 -15.24
N GLU A 239 8.05 19.10 -15.08
CA GLU A 239 6.68 18.56 -15.04
C GLU A 239 6.36 17.93 -16.39
N LYS A 240 6.46 18.60 -17.54
CA LYS A 240 6.24 18.06 -18.90
C LYS A 240 7.22 16.97 -19.25
N SER A 241 8.46 16.95 -18.79
CA SER A 241 9.37 15.82 -19.00
C SER A 241 9.08 14.72 -18.00
N VAL A 242 8.46 14.96 -16.85
CA VAL A 242 7.94 13.90 -15.97
C VAL A 242 6.58 13.41 -16.49
N THR A 243 5.70 14.26 -17.02
CA THR A 243 4.49 13.88 -17.75
C THR A 243 4.83 13.29 -19.09
N GLN A 244 5.94 13.66 -19.76
CA GLN A 244 6.40 13.04 -21.02
C GLN A 244 7.27 11.83 -20.76
N THR A 245 7.99 11.72 -19.63
CA THR A 245 8.64 10.47 -19.20
C THR A 245 7.60 9.52 -18.59
N MET A 246 6.45 10.03 -18.10
CA MET A 246 5.26 9.27 -17.70
C MET A 246 4.20 9.10 -18.80
N GLN A 247 4.26 9.86 -19.90
CA GLN A 247 3.49 9.63 -21.14
C GLN A 247 4.29 8.76 -22.12
N ASN A 248 5.64 8.72 -21.98
CA ASN A 248 6.50 7.71 -22.59
C ASN A 248 6.67 6.47 -21.69
N ALA A 249 6.29 6.56 -20.42
CA ALA A 249 5.74 5.39 -19.75
C ALA A 249 4.36 5.16 -20.35
N ARG A 250 4.08 3.96 -20.83
CA ARG A 250 2.69 3.63 -21.17
C ARG A 250 1.86 3.88 -19.90
N ASP A 251 0.87 4.76 -19.99
CA ASP A 251 -0.13 4.90 -18.95
C ASP A 251 -0.89 3.56 -18.85
N PHE A 252 -0.54 2.78 -17.83
CA PHE A 252 -1.17 1.49 -17.57
C PHE A 252 -2.56 1.63 -16.94
N SER A 253 -3.04 2.86 -16.67
CA SER A 253 -4.44 3.09 -16.29
C SER A 253 -5.40 2.51 -17.33
N GLN A 254 -5.02 2.52 -18.61
CA GLN A 254 -5.82 1.94 -19.69
C GLN A 254 -5.93 0.40 -19.57
N LEU A 255 -4.93 -0.27 -18.97
CA LEU A 255 -4.98 -1.71 -18.68
C LEU A 255 -5.94 -2.06 -17.53
N ALA A 256 -6.40 -1.05 -16.78
CA ALA A 256 -7.15 -1.19 -15.55
C ALA A 256 -8.48 -0.43 -15.63
N THR A 257 -9.57 -1.14 -15.98
CA THR A 257 -10.92 -0.56 -15.81
C THR A 257 -11.34 -0.46 -14.35
N VAL A 258 -10.60 -1.13 -13.45
CA VAL A 258 -10.79 -1.12 -12.00
C VAL A 258 -9.48 -0.62 -11.38
N PRO A 259 -9.50 0.48 -10.59
CA PRO A 259 -8.29 1.05 -10.00
C PRO A 259 -7.46 0.01 -9.25
N HIS A 260 -6.15 -0.02 -9.53
CA HIS A 260 -5.17 -0.94 -8.94
C HIS A 260 -5.26 -2.43 -9.35
N TYR A 261 -6.08 -2.80 -10.34
CA TYR A 261 -6.17 -4.16 -10.86
C TYR A 261 -5.90 -4.24 -12.36
N MET A 262 -5.33 -5.35 -12.80
CA MET A 262 -5.21 -5.72 -14.20
C MET A 262 -6.08 -6.92 -14.52
N TYR A 263 -6.70 -6.95 -15.70
CA TYR A 263 -7.33 -8.17 -16.17
C TYR A 263 -6.30 -9.20 -16.64
N VAL A 264 -6.41 -10.40 -16.11
CA VAL A 264 -5.65 -11.57 -16.53
C VAL A 264 -6.59 -12.69 -16.96
N MET A 265 -6.08 -13.67 -17.68
CA MET A 265 -6.84 -14.89 -17.98
C MET A 265 -7.25 -15.61 -16.67
N ASN A 266 -8.40 -16.26 -16.67
CA ASN A 266 -8.95 -16.99 -15.53
C ASN A 266 -9.26 -18.46 -15.84
N ASN A 267 -8.70 -19.00 -16.92
CA ASN A 267 -8.93 -20.39 -17.25
C ASN A 267 -8.08 -21.34 -16.39
N THR A 268 -8.54 -22.58 -16.22
CA THR A 268 -7.85 -23.61 -15.42
C THR A 268 -6.43 -23.86 -15.91
N LEU A 269 -6.23 -23.91 -17.23
CA LEU A 269 -4.90 -24.14 -17.83
C LEU A 269 -3.90 -23.07 -17.40
N TYR A 270 -4.29 -21.81 -17.49
CA TYR A 270 -3.46 -20.67 -17.11
C TYR A 270 -3.09 -20.70 -15.63
N GLN A 271 -4.05 -21.00 -14.74
CA GLN A 271 -3.76 -21.16 -13.32
C GLN A 271 -2.80 -22.34 -13.05
N VAL A 272 -2.95 -23.45 -13.79
CA VAL A 272 -2.04 -24.59 -13.65
C VAL A 272 -0.64 -24.25 -14.14
N ILE A 273 -0.51 -23.52 -15.25
CA ILE A 273 0.80 -23.07 -15.74
C ILE A 273 1.50 -22.23 -14.67
N ARG A 274 0.80 -21.31 -13.99
CA ARG A 274 1.37 -20.55 -12.86
C ARG A 274 1.89 -21.47 -11.74
N GLU A 275 1.09 -22.46 -11.34
CA GLU A 275 1.45 -23.42 -10.29
C GLU A 275 2.67 -24.27 -10.68
N VAL A 276 2.75 -24.71 -11.94
CA VAL A 276 3.91 -25.45 -12.47
C VAL A 276 5.14 -24.55 -12.57
N LEU A 277 4.98 -23.29 -12.99
CA LEU A 277 6.08 -22.32 -13.06
C LEU A 277 6.77 -22.13 -11.70
N TYR A 278 6.01 -22.12 -10.59
CA TYR A 278 6.58 -22.04 -9.23
C TYR A 278 7.38 -23.27 -8.79
N GLN A 279 7.20 -24.41 -9.46
CA GLN A 279 7.86 -25.68 -9.16
C GLN A 279 9.05 -25.97 -10.09
N LEU A 280 9.30 -25.10 -11.06
CA LEU A 280 10.38 -25.30 -12.02
C LEU A 280 11.74 -25.36 -11.30
N ASN A 281 12.54 -26.31 -11.75
CA ASN A 281 13.90 -26.53 -11.30
C ASN A 281 14.76 -27.02 -12.47
N SER A 282 16.08 -26.95 -12.32
CA SER A 282 17.03 -27.35 -13.37
C SER A 282 17.10 -28.86 -13.62
N SER A 283 16.49 -29.70 -12.78
CA SER A 283 16.62 -31.17 -12.87
C SER A 283 15.54 -31.86 -13.69
N GLN A 284 14.42 -31.19 -13.92
CA GLN A 284 13.24 -31.78 -14.54
C GLN A 284 12.81 -30.94 -15.75
N THR A 285 12.58 -31.61 -16.88
CA THR A 285 12.16 -31.00 -18.15
C THR A 285 10.71 -31.28 -18.51
N VAL A 286 10.04 -32.20 -17.79
CA VAL A 286 8.66 -32.62 -18.05
C VAL A 286 7.84 -32.53 -16.77
N TYR A 287 6.74 -31.78 -16.80
CA TYR A 287 5.88 -31.54 -15.65
C TYR A 287 4.44 -31.91 -15.99
N SER A 288 3.97 -33.04 -15.47
CA SER A 288 2.57 -33.45 -15.61
C SER A 288 1.68 -32.71 -14.60
N PHE A 289 0.49 -32.33 -15.03
CA PHE A 289 -0.45 -31.61 -14.19
C PHE A 289 -1.87 -32.17 -14.29
N GLN A 290 -2.60 -32.08 -13.18
CA GLN A 290 -4.01 -32.39 -13.10
C GLN A 290 -4.71 -31.40 -12.16
N LYS A 291 -5.68 -30.66 -12.69
CA LYS A 291 -6.53 -29.76 -11.89
C LYS A 291 -7.99 -29.90 -12.31
N GLY A 292 -8.82 -30.40 -11.38
CA GLY A 292 -10.17 -30.85 -11.71
C GLY A 292 -10.11 -32.00 -12.72
N LYS A 293 -10.82 -31.86 -13.84
CA LYS A 293 -10.75 -32.80 -14.98
C LYS A 293 -9.84 -32.31 -16.12
N THR A 294 -9.09 -31.22 -15.91
CA THR A 294 -8.09 -30.75 -16.89
C THR A 294 -6.77 -31.49 -16.61
N LYS A 295 -6.20 -32.11 -17.65
CA LYS A 295 -4.96 -32.88 -17.58
C LYS A 295 -4.06 -32.56 -18.76
N GLY A 296 -2.76 -32.60 -18.52
CA GLY A 296 -1.76 -32.37 -19.56
C GLY A 296 -0.35 -32.40 -19.01
N THR A 297 0.58 -32.05 -19.89
CA THR A 297 2.01 -32.06 -19.61
C THR A 297 2.67 -30.81 -20.17
N LEU A 298 3.54 -30.19 -19.37
CA LEU A 298 4.39 -29.08 -19.76
C LEU A 298 5.80 -29.59 -20.02
N PHE A 299 6.37 -29.17 -21.15
CA PHE A 299 7.71 -29.52 -21.60
C PHE A 299 8.61 -28.28 -21.62
N LEU A 300 9.81 -28.44 -21.08
CA LEU A 300 10.90 -27.47 -21.12
C LEU A 300 12.02 -28.01 -22.00
N LYS A 301 12.68 -27.11 -22.72
CA LYS A 301 13.88 -27.45 -23.50
C LYS A 301 15.07 -27.68 -22.57
N GLU A 302 15.90 -28.68 -22.86
CA GLU A 302 17.08 -29.03 -22.08
C GLU A 302 18.11 -27.89 -21.99
N GLY A 303 18.85 -27.84 -20.88
CA GLY A 303 19.99 -26.93 -20.68
C GLY A 303 19.69 -25.56 -20.07
N GLN A 304 18.46 -25.31 -19.62
CA GLN A 304 18.12 -24.05 -18.93
C GLN A 304 18.40 -24.14 -17.43
N ILE A 305 19.22 -23.22 -16.91
CA ILE A 305 19.47 -23.06 -15.48
C ILE A 305 18.31 -22.24 -14.90
N ILE A 306 17.52 -22.86 -14.03
CA ILE A 306 16.35 -22.24 -13.41
C ILE A 306 16.59 -22.18 -11.90
N ASP A 307 16.74 -20.97 -11.37
CA ASP A 307 16.72 -20.73 -9.94
C ASP A 307 15.29 -20.39 -9.44
N ALA A 308 15.10 -20.43 -8.12
CA ALA A 308 13.80 -20.15 -7.50
C ALA A 308 13.30 -18.71 -7.75
N THR A 309 14.20 -17.76 -7.98
CA THR A 309 13.85 -16.36 -8.26
C THR A 309 13.32 -16.21 -9.68
N MET A 310 13.96 -16.87 -10.64
CA MET A 310 13.55 -16.94 -12.04
C MET A 310 12.17 -17.59 -12.17
N ALA A 311 11.90 -18.66 -11.41
CA ALA A 311 10.59 -19.31 -11.39
C ALA A 311 9.45 -18.36 -10.98
N VAL A 312 9.64 -17.58 -9.90
CA VAL A 312 8.65 -16.59 -9.46
C VAL A 312 8.53 -15.43 -10.46
N LEU A 313 9.66 -14.96 -10.99
CA LEU A 313 9.70 -13.91 -11.99
C LEU A 313 9.02 -14.32 -13.30
N ALA A 314 9.10 -15.60 -13.70
CA ALA A 314 8.43 -16.13 -14.87
C ALA A 314 6.92 -15.95 -14.80
N VAL A 315 6.33 -16.08 -13.61
CA VAL A 315 4.90 -15.83 -13.43
C VAL A 315 4.57 -14.35 -13.50
N ASP A 316 5.40 -13.46 -12.93
CA ASP A 316 5.23 -12.00 -13.09
C ASP A 316 5.21 -11.62 -14.58
N VAL A 317 6.20 -12.07 -15.35
CA VAL A 317 6.32 -11.73 -16.78
C VAL A 317 5.21 -12.38 -17.61
N LEU A 318 4.84 -13.63 -17.34
CA LEU A 318 3.72 -14.28 -18.01
C LEU A 318 2.41 -13.51 -17.80
N ASP A 319 2.14 -13.09 -16.57
CA ASP A 319 0.93 -12.33 -16.23
C ASP A 319 0.88 -10.97 -16.93
N ILE A 320 2.00 -10.25 -16.96
CA ILE A 320 2.12 -8.96 -17.66
C ILE A 320 1.91 -9.12 -19.16
N LEU A 321 2.55 -10.10 -19.79
CA LEU A 321 2.36 -10.42 -21.20
C LEU A 321 0.89 -10.76 -21.50
N CYS A 322 0.28 -11.63 -20.69
CA CYS A 322 -1.12 -11.97 -20.91
C CYS A 322 -2.03 -10.74 -20.74
N GLY A 323 -1.77 -9.87 -19.76
CA GLY A 323 -2.53 -8.63 -19.55
C GLY A 323 -2.40 -7.66 -20.73
N PHE A 324 -1.18 -7.41 -21.21
CA PHE A 324 -0.95 -6.57 -22.39
C PHE A 324 -1.62 -7.14 -23.63
N PHE A 325 -1.53 -8.45 -23.85
CA PHE A 325 -2.22 -9.08 -24.96
C PHE A 325 -3.73 -8.88 -24.87
N LEU A 326 -4.34 -9.13 -23.71
CA LEU A 326 -5.77 -8.96 -23.52
C LEU A 326 -6.27 -7.53 -23.76
N HIS A 327 -5.41 -6.54 -23.56
CA HIS A 327 -5.77 -5.14 -23.74
C HIS A 327 -5.51 -4.63 -25.17
N GLN A 328 -4.38 -4.99 -25.77
CA GLN A 328 -3.94 -4.48 -27.07
C GLN A 328 -4.43 -5.32 -28.25
N SER A 329 -4.87 -6.56 -28.00
CA SER A 329 -5.32 -7.48 -29.04
C SER A 329 -6.83 -7.45 -29.20
N GLU A 330 -7.27 -7.13 -30.43
CA GLU A 330 -8.66 -7.33 -30.85
C GLU A 330 -8.93 -8.81 -31.23
N ASN A 331 -7.90 -9.54 -31.70
CA ASN A 331 -8.01 -10.90 -32.22
C ASN A 331 -6.81 -11.78 -31.86
N MET A 332 -7.03 -13.09 -31.75
CA MET A 332 -6.01 -14.10 -31.41
C MET A 332 -4.74 -14.11 -32.29
N GLN A 333 -4.82 -13.58 -33.50
CA GLN A 333 -3.69 -13.52 -34.43
C GLN A 333 -2.87 -12.22 -34.31
N ASN A 334 -3.36 -11.23 -33.56
CA ASN A 334 -2.67 -9.96 -33.41
C ASN A 334 -1.34 -10.15 -32.68
N ILE A 335 -0.32 -9.52 -33.22
CA ILE A 335 1.01 -9.50 -32.64
C ILE A 335 1.10 -8.27 -31.75
N VAL A 336 1.64 -8.46 -30.55
CA VAL A 336 1.75 -7.42 -29.51
C VAL A 336 3.22 -7.10 -29.30
N GLU A 337 3.54 -5.81 -29.35
CA GLU A 337 4.90 -5.30 -29.09
C GLU A 337 5.07 -4.99 -27.59
N ILE A 338 6.14 -5.52 -26.99
CA ILE A 338 6.51 -5.30 -25.61
C ILE A 338 7.91 -4.73 -25.46
N ARG A 339 8.05 -3.70 -24.62
CA ARG A 339 9.36 -3.18 -24.23
C ARG A 339 9.77 -3.78 -22.89
N LEU A 340 11.07 -4.04 -22.71
CA LEU A 340 11.61 -4.50 -21.41
C LEU A 340 11.31 -3.51 -20.29
N THR A 341 11.30 -2.21 -20.61
CA THR A 341 10.93 -1.15 -19.69
C THR A 341 9.51 -1.33 -19.16
N ASP A 342 8.56 -1.69 -20.02
CA ASP A 342 7.16 -1.88 -19.63
C ASP A 342 7.01 -3.00 -18.60
N ILE A 343 7.71 -4.12 -18.80
CA ILE A 343 7.74 -5.24 -17.84
C ILE A 343 8.33 -4.80 -16.50
N LEU A 344 9.43 -4.03 -16.53
CA LEU A 344 10.08 -3.55 -15.32
C LEU A 344 9.23 -2.51 -14.59
N MET A 345 8.54 -1.63 -15.32
CA MET A 345 7.61 -0.66 -14.75
C MET A 345 6.39 -1.33 -14.11
N MET A 346 5.76 -2.29 -14.80
CA MET A 346 4.64 -3.07 -14.25
C MET A 346 5.00 -3.83 -12.97
N ARG A 347 6.30 -4.09 -12.74
CA ARG A 347 6.82 -4.73 -11.54
C ARG A 347 7.24 -3.75 -10.45
N ASP A 348 6.95 -2.45 -10.63
CA ASP A 348 7.39 -1.36 -9.76
C ASP A 348 8.91 -1.37 -9.51
N ILE A 349 9.68 -1.79 -10.53
CA ILE A 349 11.12 -1.70 -10.47
C ILE A 349 11.51 -0.25 -10.70
N LYS A 350 12.16 0.31 -9.70
CA LYS A 350 12.68 1.66 -9.73
C LYS A 350 13.93 1.73 -10.62
N GLN A 351 13.93 2.67 -11.56
CA GLN A 351 15.10 2.99 -12.38
C GLN A 351 16.29 3.42 -11.50
N LYS A 352 17.51 3.14 -11.97
CA LYS A 352 18.76 3.45 -11.26
C LYS A 352 18.87 4.94 -10.97
N LEU A 353 19.30 5.29 -9.75
CA LEU A 353 19.68 6.66 -9.43
C LEU A 353 21.08 6.92 -10.01
N GLY A 354 21.18 7.86 -10.95
CA GLY A 354 22.47 8.37 -11.41
C GLY A 354 23.12 9.26 -10.35
N GLY A 355 24.41 9.56 -10.52
CA GLY A 355 25.19 10.41 -9.59
C GLY A 355 24.62 11.83 -9.41
N GLU A 356 23.76 12.29 -10.32
CA GLU A 356 23.05 13.57 -10.22
C GLU A 356 21.63 13.46 -9.62
N GLY A 357 21.24 12.30 -9.06
CA GLY A 357 19.91 12.05 -8.53
C GLY A 357 18.80 11.88 -9.58
N ARG A 358 19.12 11.99 -10.88
CA ARG A 358 18.22 11.64 -11.98
C ARG A 358 18.10 10.12 -12.09
N ARG A 359 16.87 9.60 -12.18
CA ARG A 359 16.67 8.19 -12.50
C ARG A 359 17.00 7.96 -13.98
N GLY A 360 17.97 7.09 -14.26
CA GLY A 360 18.47 6.82 -15.61
C GLY A 360 18.51 5.33 -15.89
N GLY A 361 17.54 4.83 -16.66
CA GLY A 361 17.48 3.43 -17.09
C GLY A 361 17.39 2.41 -15.95
N TYR A 362 17.43 1.13 -16.31
CA TYR A 362 17.35 0.00 -15.36
C TYR A 362 18.71 -0.64 -15.16
N GLU A 363 18.88 -1.36 -14.04
CA GLU A 363 20.09 -2.14 -13.85
C GLU A 363 20.25 -3.19 -14.94
N ALA A 364 21.48 -3.38 -15.42
CA ALA A 364 21.77 -4.40 -16.44
C ALA A 364 21.32 -5.79 -15.95
N LYS A 365 21.55 -6.08 -14.67
CA LYS A 365 21.08 -7.31 -14.02
C LYS A 365 19.56 -7.48 -14.08
N GLN A 366 18.79 -6.41 -13.84
CA GLN A 366 17.32 -6.46 -13.91
C GLN A 366 16.82 -6.71 -15.34
N LYS A 367 17.44 -6.06 -16.34
CA LYS A 367 17.14 -6.30 -17.76
C LYS A 367 17.47 -7.74 -18.17
N GLN A 368 18.65 -8.23 -17.78
CA GLN A 368 19.09 -9.60 -18.04
C GLN A 368 18.16 -10.64 -17.41
N GLN A 369 17.67 -10.39 -16.19
CA GLN A 369 16.69 -11.28 -15.54
C GLN A 369 15.40 -11.38 -16.34
N VAL A 370 14.86 -10.26 -16.83
CA VAL A 370 13.66 -10.26 -17.67
C VAL A 370 13.91 -10.97 -19.00
N LEU A 371 15.04 -10.69 -19.66
CA LEU A 371 15.41 -11.37 -20.91
C LEU A 371 15.55 -12.89 -20.75
N ALA A 372 16.19 -13.33 -19.67
CA ALA A 372 16.34 -14.76 -19.38
C ALA A 372 14.96 -15.42 -19.14
N VAL A 373 14.04 -14.71 -18.50
CA VAL A 373 12.66 -15.18 -18.31
C VAL A 373 11.87 -15.20 -19.61
N LEU A 374 12.00 -14.21 -20.49
CA LEU A 374 11.38 -14.23 -21.81
C LEU A 374 11.88 -15.43 -22.63
N ALA A 375 13.18 -15.71 -22.57
CA ALA A 375 13.78 -16.90 -23.20
C ALA A 375 13.26 -18.21 -22.60
N LEU A 376 13.05 -18.28 -21.28
CA LEU A 376 12.40 -19.41 -20.60
C LEU A 376 10.97 -19.60 -21.12
N LEU A 377 10.13 -18.56 -21.07
CA LEU A 377 8.73 -18.64 -21.47
C LEU A 377 8.57 -18.99 -22.96
N LYS A 378 9.46 -18.50 -23.82
CA LYS A 378 9.52 -18.86 -25.25
C LYS A 378 9.74 -20.36 -25.48
N ASN A 379 10.46 -21.03 -24.59
CA ASN A 379 10.82 -22.43 -24.75
C ASN A 379 9.82 -23.41 -24.12
N ILE A 380 8.79 -22.92 -23.42
CA ILE A 380 7.76 -23.75 -22.81
C ILE A 380 6.77 -24.23 -23.87
N HIS A 381 6.57 -25.54 -23.92
CA HIS A 381 5.51 -26.18 -24.70
C HIS A 381 4.53 -26.88 -23.79
N VAL A 382 3.26 -26.89 -24.16
CA VAL A 382 2.20 -27.50 -23.37
C VAL A 382 1.40 -28.43 -24.27
N GLU A 383 1.12 -29.62 -23.73
CA GLU A 383 0.20 -30.59 -24.30
C GLU A 383 -0.98 -30.79 -23.36
N ILE A 384 -2.17 -30.56 -23.86
CA ILE A 384 -3.43 -30.74 -23.15
C ILE A 384 -4.03 -32.04 -23.66
N GLU A 385 -4.38 -32.93 -22.73
CA GLU A 385 -5.01 -34.22 -23.06
C GLU A 385 -6.53 -34.13 -22.91
N GLN A 386 -6.99 -33.39 -21.89
CA GLN A 386 -8.40 -33.26 -21.51
C GLN A 386 -8.68 -31.84 -21.02
N MET A 387 -9.79 -31.24 -21.48
CA MET A 387 -10.23 -29.89 -21.10
C MET A 387 -11.69 -29.91 -20.62
N VAL A 388 -12.04 -28.99 -19.72
CA VAL A 388 -13.43 -28.71 -19.30
C VAL A 388 -13.77 -27.25 -19.56
N SER A 389 -14.87 -26.97 -20.26
CA SER A 389 -15.47 -25.62 -20.29
C SER A 389 -16.35 -25.42 -19.05
N TYR A 390 -16.24 -24.25 -18.41
CA TYR A 390 -17.01 -23.88 -17.21
C TYR A 390 -18.52 -23.93 -17.41
N HIS A 391 -19.01 -23.78 -18.65
CA HIS A 391 -20.44 -23.70 -18.94
C HIS A 391 -21.12 -25.07 -18.99
N THR A 392 -20.41 -26.11 -19.45
CA THR A 392 -20.99 -27.45 -19.64
C THR A 392 -20.54 -28.44 -18.57
N ASN A 393 -19.40 -28.19 -17.89
CA ASN A 393 -18.78 -29.09 -16.90
C ASN A 393 -18.53 -30.52 -17.44
N GLN A 394 -18.63 -30.68 -18.77
CA GLN A 394 -18.39 -31.90 -19.51
C GLN A 394 -16.95 -31.90 -20.01
N PRO A 395 -16.18 -32.97 -19.76
CA PRO A 395 -14.84 -33.10 -20.31
C PRO A 395 -14.96 -33.30 -21.83
N THR A 396 -14.31 -32.43 -22.59
CA THR A 396 -14.15 -32.62 -24.04
C THR A 396 -12.72 -33.12 -24.27
N PRO A 397 -12.53 -34.28 -24.93
CA PRO A 397 -11.19 -34.71 -25.32
C PRO A 397 -10.66 -33.68 -26.32
N LEU A 398 -9.59 -32.99 -25.94
CA LEU A 398 -9.00 -31.92 -26.72
C LEU A 398 -7.49 -32.11 -26.65
N LYS A 399 -6.93 -32.72 -27.69
CA LYS A 399 -5.48 -32.91 -27.86
C LYS A 399 -4.88 -31.66 -28.49
N LEU A 400 -4.71 -30.60 -27.70
CA LEU A 400 -4.00 -29.40 -28.14
C LEU A 400 -2.55 -29.49 -27.68
N LYS A 401 -1.63 -29.23 -28.61
CA LYS A 401 -0.20 -29.15 -28.33
C LYS A 401 0.36 -27.90 -28.98
N GLY A 402 1.21 -27.18 -28.26
CA GLY A 402 1.87 -26.01 -28.82
C GLY A 402 2.72 -25.25 -27.81
N PRO A 403 3.41 -24.20 -28.27
CA PRO A 403 4.18 -23.32 -27.40
C PRO A 403 3.23 -22.51 -26.51
N LEU A 404 3.74 -22.07 -25.35
CA LEU A 404 3.04 -21.17 -24.43
C LEU A 404 2.86 -19.77 -25.05
N LEU A 405 3.93 -19.25 -25.65
CA LEU A 405 3.99 -17.97 -26.35
C LEU A 405 4.74 -18.14 -27.67
N VAL A 406 4.31 -17.42 -28.70
CA VAL A 406 4.99 -17.39 -30.00
C VAL A 406 5.61 -16.02 -30.18
N PHE A 407 6.94 -15.95 -30.25
CA PHE A 407 7.69 -14.74 -30.53
C PHE A 407 8.08 -14.72 -32.01
N GLU A 408 7.56 -13.75 -32.77
CA GLU A 408 7.91 -13.57 -34.19
C GLU A 408 9.19 -12.75 -34.34
N GLN A 409 9.38 -11.78 -33.45
CA GLN A 409 10.59 -10.98 -33.31
C GLN A 409 10.97 -10.89 -31.82
N GLU A 410 12.12 -10.31 -31.51
CA GLU A 410 12.65 -10.23 -30.14
C GLU A 410 11.67 -9.62 -29.13
N TYR A 411 10.86 -8.65 -29.58
CA TYR A 411 9.92 -7.87 -28.76
C TYR A 411 8.46 -7.98 -29.22
N CYS A 412 8.17 -8.86 -30.18
CA CYS A 412 6.84 -9.02 -30.77
C CYS A 412 6.35 -10.45 -30.56
N TYR A 413 5.23 -10.60 -29.85
CA TYR A 413 4.72 -11.91 -29.45
C TYR A 413 3.20 -12.01 -29.61
N LYS A 414 2.73 -13.25 -29.63
CA LYS A 414 1.31 -13.61 -29.51
C LYS A 414 1.15 -14.80 -28.56
N LEU A 415 -0.06 -14.97 -28.04
CA LEU A 415 -0.38 -16.12 -27.20
C LEU A 415 -0.35 -17.42 -28.01
N GLY A 416 0.13 -18.49 -27.38
CA GLY A 416 0.16 -19.81 -28.00
C GLY A 416 -1.23 -20.35 -28.35
N PRO A 417 -1.33 -21.25 -29.35
CA PRO A 417 -2.61 -21.81 -29.80
C PRO A 417 -3.35 -22.60 -28.72
N ILE A 418 -2.64 -23.02 -27.66
CA ILE A 418 -3.21 -23.65 -26.47
C ILE A 418 -4.23 -22.75 -25.73
N PHE A 419 -4.16 -21.43 -25.91
CA PHE A 419 -5.06 -20.47 -25.30
C PHE A 419 -6.30 -20.14 -26.14
N THR A 420 -6.32 -20.52 -27.43
CA THR A 420 -7.42 -20.21 -28.36
C THR A 420 -8.81 -20.57 -27.82
N PRO A 421 -9.05 -21.73 -27.18
CA PRO A 421 -10.37 -22.07 -26.65
C PRO A 421 -10.88 -21.14 -25.54
N TYR A 422 -10.00 -20.37 -24.91
CA TYR A 422 -10.30 -19.54 -23.74
C TYR A 422 -10.43 -18.05 -24.06
N LEU A 423 -10.10 -17.64 -25.30
CA LEU A 423 -10.01 -16.25 -25.71
C LEU A 423 -11.11 -15.86 -26.72
N SER A 424 -11.83 -16.82 -27.30
CA SER A 424 -12.90 -16.57 -28.27
C SER A 424 -14.31 -16.68 -27.66
N GLY A 425 -15.23 -15.80 -28.08
CA GLY A 425 -16.69 -15.87 -27.83
C GLY A 425 -17.20 -15.18 -26.55
N SER A 426 -18.48 -15.39 -26.21
CA SER A 426 -19.15 -14.88 -24.99
C SER A 426 -18.62 -15.46 -23.67
N GLN A 427 -17.53 -16.24 -23.72
CA GLN A 427 -16.93 -16.98 -22.62
C GLN A 427 -15.61 -16.37 -22.11
N ARG A 428 -15.30 -15.09 -22.41
CA ARG A 428 -14.07 -14.42 -21.95
C ARG A 428 -13.94 -14.53 -20.42
N GLN A 429 -13.04 -15.39 -19.98
CA GLN A 429 -12.79 -15.65 -18.55
C GLN A 429 -11.63 -14.78 -18.10
N LEU A 430 -11.93 -13.56 -17.69
CA LEU A 430 -10.96 -12.67 -17.08
C LEU A 430 -11.12 -12.66 -15.56
N ALA A 431 -10.01 -12.53 -14.86
CA ALA A 431 -9.97 -12.22 -13.43
C ALA A 431 -9.25 -10.89 -13.21
N LEU A 432 -9.68 -10.16 -12.18
CA LEU A 432 -8.97 -9.03 -11.61
C LEU A 432 -7.78 -9.53 -10.80
N LEU A 433 -6.58 -9.13 -11.21
CA LEU A 433 -5.34 -9.36 -10.47
C LEU A 433 -4.82 -8.02 -9.92
N PRO A 434 -4.65 -7.87 -8.59
CA PRO A 434 -4.08 -6.65 -8.02
C PRO A 434 -2.66 -6.38 -8.53
N PHE A 435 -2.32 -5.11 -8.82
CA PHE A 435 -0.94 -4.74 -9.18
C PHE A 435 0.08 -5.07 -8.09
N ARG A 436 -0.37 -5.11 -6.81
CA ARG A 436 0.45 -5.61 -5.68
C ARG A 436 1.10 -6.96 -5.97
N ALA A 437 0.45 -7.85 -6.74
CA ALA A 437 1.03 -9.13 -7.16
C ALA A 437 2.37 -8.98 -7.90
N PHE A 438 2.57 -7.88 -8.61
CA PHE A 438 3.81 -7.56 -9.32
C PHE A 438 4.80 -6.80 -8.44
N HIS A 439 4.29 -5.86 -7.63
CA HIS A 439 5.10 -4.90 -6.86
C HIS A 439 5.76 -5.51 -5.62
N TYR A 440 5.23 -6.61 -5.10
CA TYR A 440 5.87 -7.30 -3.99
C TYR A 440 7.33 -7.68 -4.31
N HIS A 441 8.20 -7.63 -3.32
CA HIS A 441 9.58 -8.09 -3.52
C HIS A 441 9.62 -9.60 -3.70
N VAL A 442 10.21 -10.09 -4.80
CA VAL A 442 10.21 -11.51 -5.22
C VAL A 442 10.65 -12.47 -4.11
N TYR A 443 11.70 -12.12 -3.36
CA TYR A 443 12.23 -12.95 -2.28
C TYR A 443 11.45 -12.84 -0.95
N ARG A 444 11.25 -11.62 -0.44
CA ARG A 444 10.68 -11.39 0.90
C ARG A 444 9.19 -11.71 0.96
N PHE A 445 8.46 -11.40 -0.10
CA PHE A 445 7.00 -11.48 -0.17
C PHE A 445 6.51 -12.56 -1.15
N ARG A 446 7.24 -13.69 -1.21
CA ARG A 446 6.92 -14.79 -2.14
C ARG A 446 5.53 -15.36 -1.90
N HIS A 447 5.17 -15.64 -0.65
CA HIS A 447 3.88 -16.25 -0.31
C HIS A 447 2.72 -15.31 -0.61
N GLU A 448 2.88 -14.02 -0.32
CA GLU A 448 1.92 -12.95 -0.60
C GLU A 448 1.66 -12.85 -2.11
N LYS A 449 2.72 -12.86 -2.94
CA LYS A 449 2.60 -12.88 -4.41
C LYS A 449 1.77 -14.05 -4.92
N GLN A 450 2.06 -15.25 -4.42
CA GLN A 450 1.44 -16.47 -4.90
C GLN A 450 0.00 -16.61 -4.40
N LEU A 451 -0.25 -16.26 -3.13
CA LEU A 451 -1.60 -16.22 -2.54
C LEU A 451 -2.48 -15.22 -3.29
N CYS A 452 -1.99 -14.00 -3.54
CA CYS A 452 -2.71 -12.97 -4.27
C CYS A 452 -3.21 -13.47 -5.64
N ARG A 453 -2.34 -14.13 -6.42
CA ARG A 453 -2.71 -14.73 -7.72
C ARG A 453 -3.71 -15.86 -7.60
N TYR A 454 -3.53 -16.74 -6.62
CA TYR A 454 -4.45 -17.83 -6.39
C TYR A 454 -5.85 -17.32 -6.01
N LEU A 455 -5.93 -16.30 -5.15
CA LEU A 455 -7.17 -15.67 -4.72
C LEU A 455 -7.88 -14.96 -5.87
N SER A 456 -7.13 -14.22 -6.70
CA SER A 456 -7.64 -13.61 -7.94
C SER A 456 -8.37 -14.63 -8.82
N TRP A 457 -7.74 -15.79 -9.08
CA TRP A 457 -8.38 -16.89 -9.80
C TRP A 457 -9.61 -17.42 -9.06
N ARG A 458 -9.46 -17.66 -7.76
CA ARG A 458 -10.49 -18.30 -6.93
C ARG A 458 -11.76 -17.48 -6.85
N TRP A 459 -11.68 -16.19 -6.53
CA TRP A 459 -12.86 -15.33 -6.43
C TRP A 459 -13.61 -15.24 -7.74
N ARG A 460 -12.90 -15.18 -8.88
CA ARG A 460 -13.55 -15.17 -10.19
C ARG A 460 -14.30 -16.47 -10.48
N THR A 461 -13.79 -17.62 -10.03
CA THR A 461 -14.50 -18.91 -10.16
C THR A 461 -15.73 -18.98 -9.25
N GLN A 462 -15.65 -18.40 -8.04
CA GLN A 462 -16.72 -18.37 -7.04
C GLN A 462 -17.82 -17.33 -7.35
N ALA A 463 -17.48 -16.28 -8.10
CA ALA A 463 -18.39 -15.18 -8.44
C ALA A 463 -19.72 -15.65 -9.05
N SER A 464 -19.66 -16.61 -9.98
CA SER A 464 -20.86 -17.16 -10.62
C SER A 464 -21.86 -17.79 -9.64
N GLN A 465 -21.41 -18.19 -8.44
CA GLN A 465 -22.22 -18.80 -7.39
C GLN A 465 -22.40 -17.88 -6.17
N ALA A 466 -21.84 -16.67 -6.19
CA ALA A 466 -21.75 -15.75 -5.05
C ALA A 466 -21.17 -16.42 -3.77
N LYS A 467 -20.19 -17.32 -3.94
CA LYS A 467 -19.58 -18.11 -2.84
C LYS A 467 -18.21 -17.58 -2.43
N TYR A 468 -18.09 -16.28 -2.21
CA TYR A 468 -16.80 -15.67 -1.88
C TYR A 468 -16.29 -16.08 -0.47
N TRP A 469 -17.19 -16.30 0.49
CA TRP A 469 -16.87 -16.73 1.87
C TRP A 469 -16.71 -18.24 2.03
N GLN A 470 -16.43 -18.97 0.96
CA GLN A 470 -16.23 -20.41 1.07
C GLN A 470 -14.91 -20.71 1.79
N ALA A 471 -14.96 -21.57 2.80
CA ALA A 471 -13.79 -21.95 3.56
C ALA A 471 -12.77 -22.75 2.73
N ASN A 472 -11.49 -22.50 2.98
CA ASN A 472 -10.35 -22.96 2.20
C ASN A 472 -9.46 -23.83 3.07
N LYS A 473 -9.24 -25.10 2.69
CA LYS A 473 -8.29 -25.94 3.42
C LYS A 473 -6.88 -25.34 3.33
N VAL A 474 -6.19 -25.23 4.47
CA VAL A 474 -4.80 -24.73 4.53
C VAL A 474 -3.88 -25.50 3.59
N SER A 475 -3.99 -26.85 3.57
CA SER A 475 -3.24 -27.71 2.63
C SER A 475 -3.43 -27.33 1.16
N THR A 476 -4.62 -26.88 0.78
CA THR A 476 -4.89 -26.45 -0.61
C THR A 476 -4.23 -25.12 -0.92
N LEU A 477 -4.23 -24.19 0.04
CA LEU A 477 -3.57 -22.89 -0.11
C LEU A 477 -2.04 -23.04 -0.17
N LEU A 478 -1.45 -23.83 0.73
CA LEU A 478 -0.01 -24.12 0.71
C LEU A 478 0.41 -24.78 -0.60
N LYS A 479 -0.35 -25.78 -1.07
CA LYS A 479 -0.07 -26.42 -2.36
C LYS A 479 -0.15 -25.42 -3.52
N ALA A 480 -1.12 -24.51 -3.51
CA ALA A 480 -1.29 -23.52 -4.57
C ALA A 480 -0.13 -22.51 -4.64
N ILE A 481 0.52 -22.23 -3.51
CA ILE A 481 1.73 -21.38 -3.46
C ILE A 481 3.03 -22.17 -3.62
N GLY A 482 2.95 -23.49 -3.78
CA GLY A 482 4.12 -24.36 -3.92
C GLY A 482 4.90 -24.55 -2.61
N GLU A 483 4.23 -24.43 -1.46
CA GLU A 483 4.80 -24.63 -0.13
C GLU A 483 4.30 -25.96 0.46
N THR A 484 5.11 -26.58 1.31
CA THR A 484 4.75 -27.80 2.04
C THR A 484 5.03 -27.63 3.53
N LEU A 485 4.32 -28.37 4.37
CA LEU A 485 4.53 -28.30 5.81
C LEU A 485 5.95 -28.74 6.17
N ASN A 486 6.68 -27.88 6.87
CA ASN A 486 7.95 -28.27 7.46
C ASN A 486 7.71 -29.21 8.65
N GLN A 487 7.95 -30.51 8.45
CA GLN A 487 7.73 -31.53 9.47
C GLN A 487 8.58 -31.33 10.75
N ARG A 488 9.76 -30.73 10.63
CA ARG A 488 10.65 -30.46 11.78
C ARG A 488 10.22 -29.23 12.57
N SER A 489 9.60 -28.25 11.91
CA SER A 489 9.11 -27.03 12.55
C SER A 489 7.79 -26.56 11.90
N PRO A 490 6.67 -27.23 12.23
CA PRO A 490 5.35 -26.85 11.72
C PRO A 490 4.96 -25.41 12.07
N SER A 491 5.36 -24.91 13.25
CA SER A 491 5.09 -23.54 13.72
C SER A 491 5.58 -22.49 12.75
N ARG A 492 6.80 -22.64 12.21
CA ARG A 492 7.36 -21.70 11.23
C ARG A 492 6.55 -21.62 9.94
N THR A 493 5.98 -22.75 9.50
CA THR A 493 5.14 -22.77 8.29
C THR A 493 3.83 -22.05 8.56
N ARG A 494 3.22 -22.29 9.73
CA ARG A 494 2.00 -21.60 10.16
C ARG A 494 2.19 -20.11 10.31
N GLU A 495 3.15 -19.68 11.13
CA GLU A 495 3.44 -18.27 11.38
C GLU A 495 3.73 -17.50 10.08
N ARG A 496 4.50 -18.12 9.16
CA ARG A 496 4.81 -17.48 7.88
C ARG A 496 3.56 -17.35 7.00
N PHE A 497 2.68 -18.34 7.01
CA PHE A 497 1.42 -18.34 6.27
C PHE A 497 0.45 -17.29 6.83
N GLU A 498 0.25 -17.24 8.14
CA GLU A 498 -0.60 -16.25 8.82
C GLU A 498 -0.07 -14.83 8.57
N LYS A 499 1.25 -14.62 8.73
CA LYS A 499 1.90 -13.35 8.40
C LYS A 499 1.68 -12.91 6.95
N ALA A 500 1.62 -13.86 6.01
CA ALA A 500 1.31 -13.53 4.62
C ALA A 500 -0.13 -13.02 4.47
N LEU A 501 -1.09 -13.63 5.16
CA LEU A 501 -2.49 -13.19 5.14
C LEU A 501 -2.66 -11.83 5.83
N ASP A 502 -1.97 -11.61 6.95
CA ASP A 502 -1.96 -10.30 7.64
C ASP A 502 -1.39 -9.21 6.73
N GLN A 503 -0.26 -9.48 6.07
CA GLN A 503 0.33 -8.54 5.12
C GLN A 503 -0.61 -8.23 3.95
N LEU A 504 -1.29 -9.24 3.39
CA LEU A 504 -2.28 -9.03 2.33
C LEU A 504 -3.49 -8.21 2.81
N THR A 505 -3.83 -8.28 4.09
CA THR A 505 -4.91 -7.48 4.70
C THR A 505 -4.46 -6.03 4.84
N THR A 506 -3.28 -5.78 5.40
CA THR A 506 -2.67 -4.45 5.54
C THR A 506 -2.51 -3.75 4.18
N ASP A 507 -2.16 -4.49 3.13
CA ASP A 507 -1.99 -3.95 1.78
C ASP A 507 -3.31 -3.80 1.00
N GLY A 508 -4.46 -4.11 1.62
CA GLY A 508 -5.79 -3.99 1.00
C GLY A 508 -6.07 -5.00 -0.12
N VAL A 509 -5.26 -6.07 -0.23
CA VAL A 509 -5.43 -7.13 -1.23
C VAL A 509 -6.56 -8.08 -0.84
N ILE A 510 -6.75 -8.31 0.46
CA ILE A 510 -7.90 -9.01 1.06
C ILE A 510 -8.55 -8.10 2.09
N ALA A 511 -9.86 -8.26 2.31
CA ALA A 511 -10.57 -7.48 3.34
C ALA A 511 -10.30 -8.02 4.75
N GLY A 512 -10.06 -9.33 4.86
CA GLY A 512 -9.77 -9.99 6.13
C GLY A 512 -9.70 -11.51 5.98
N TRP A 513 -9.33 -12.19 7.05
CA TRP A 513 -9.27 -13.65 7.10
C TRP A 513 -9.53 -14.18 8.51
N HIS A 514 -10.06 -15.40 8.62
CA HIS A 514 -10.21 -16.09 9.90
C HIS A 514 -10.27 -17.60 9.73
N TYR A 515 -9.88 -18.33 10.78
CA TYR A 515 -10.07 -19.77 10.86
C TYR A 515 -11.54 -20.12 11.15
N VAL A 516 -12.01 -21.24 10.61
CA VAL A 516 -13.37 -21.77 10.86
C VAL A 516 -13.37 -22.88 11.90
N ASN A 517 -12.39 -23.78 11.83
CA ASN A 517 -12.34 -25.01 12.63
C ASN A 517 -10.91 -25.28 13.14
N TRP A 518 -10.22 -24.22 13.56
CA TRP A 518 -8.92 -24.29 14.21
C TRP A 518 -9.07 -23.94 15.69
N ASP A 519 -8.49 -24.77 16.55
CA ASP A 519 -8.42 -24.54 17.99
C ASP A 519 -6.94 -24.37 18.36
N GLU A 520 -6.60 -23.19 18.87
CA GLU A 520 -5.22 -22.81 19.21
C GLU A 520 -4.65 -23.69 20.33
N ALA A 521 -5.49 -24.25 21.20
CA ALA A 521 -5.05 -25.17 22.24
C ALA A 521 -4.40 -26.44 21.68
N VAL A 522 -4.76 -26.84 20.45
CA VAL A 522 -4.21 -28.03 19.77
C VAL A 522 -2.76 -27.79 19.31
N ALA A 523 -2.32 -26.54 19.15
CA ALA A 523 -0.98 -26.18 18.66
C ALA A 523 0.17 -26.61 19.59
N VAL A 524 -0.14 -27.01 20.83
CA VAL A 524 0.84 -27.45 21.84
C VAL A 524 1.08 -28.97 21.81
N GLY A 525 0.19 -29.75 21.17
CA GLY A 525 0.24 -31.22 21.16
C GLY A 525 1.14 -31.82 20.06
N LYS A 526 1.61 -33.06 20.22
CA LYS A 526 2.38 -33.75 19.16
C LYS A 526 1.53 -33.98 17.91
N GLY A 527 2.06 -33.66 16.73
CA GLY A 527 1.42 -33.93 15.44
C GLY A 527 0.37 -32.92 14.97
N TRP A 528 0.21 -31.79 15.67
CA TRP A 528 -0.77 -30.74 15.36
C TRP A 528 -0.67 -30.20 13.92
N GLY A 529 0.51 -30.23 13.30
CA GLY A 529 0.71 -29.72 11.94
C GLY A 529 -0.19 -30.40 10.90
N ASN A 530 -0.45 -31.71 11.04
CA ASN A 530 -1.36 -32.43 10.15
C ASN A 530 -2.83 -32.05 10.37
N TYR A 531 -3.18 -31.72 11.61
CA TYR A 531 -4.51 -31.20 11.94
C TYR A 531 -4.69 -29.79 11.33
N TRP A 532 -3.68 -28.93 11.47
CA TRP A 532 -3.66 -27.58 10.88
C TRP A 532 -3.79 -27.59 9.36
N LEU A 533 -3.15 -28.53 8.66
CA LEU A 533 -3.30 -28.70 7.21
C LEU A 533 -4.76 -28.96 6.75
N ASN A 534 -5.58 -29.51 7.64
CA ASN A 534 -7.00 -29.79 7.41
C ASN A 534 -7.93 -28.69 7.95
N ALA A 535 -7.39 -27.72 8.69
CA ALA A 535 -8.12 -26.53 9.08
C ALA A 535 -8.57 -25.74 7.84
N ALA A 536 -9.68 -25.06 7.99
CA ALA A 536 -10.31 -24.25 6.96
C ALA A 536 -10.22 -22.77 7.33
N VAL A 537 -9.82 -21.96 6.36
CA VAL A 537 -9.67 -20.50 6.47
C VAL A 537 -10.63 -19.83 5.52
N ILE A 538 -11.40 -18.86 6.00
CA ILE A 538 -12.14 -17.94 5.13
C ILE A 538 -11.24 -16.75 4.84
N ILE A 539 -11.17 -16.35 3.57
CA ILE A 539 -10.39 -15.20 3.10
C ILE A 539 -11.34 -14.31 2.30
N GLU A 540 -11.55 -13.10 2.79
CA GLU A 540 -12.59 -12.21 2.30
C GLU A 540 -12.07 -11.33 1.15
N PRO A 541 -12.79 -11.25 0.01
CA PRO A 541 -12.39 -10.38 -1.08
C PRO A 541 -12.54 -8.91 -0.71
N PRO A 542 -11.72 -8.02 -1.29
CA PRO A 542 -11.90 -6.58 -1.15
C PRO A 542 -13.14 -6.12 -1.92
N GLN A 543 -13.67 -4.96 -1.51
CA GLN A 543 -14.91 -4.39 -2.05
C GLN A 543 -14.89 -4.22 -3.58
N ALA A 544 -13.77 -3.76 -4.14
CA ALA A 544 -13.60 -3.60 -5.59
C ALA A 544 -13.82 -4.90 -6.38
N VAL A 545 -13.43 -6.05 -5.82
CA VAL A 545 -13.63 -7.37 -6.44
C VAL A 545 -15.10 -7.78 -6.39
N LEU A 546 -15.78 -7.52 -5.26
CA LEU A 546 -17.20 -7.78 -5.11
C LEU A 546 -18.03 -6.97 -6.09
N GLU A 547 -17.79 -5.66 -6.18
CA GLU A 547 -18.50 -4.74 -7.07
C GLU A 547 -18.35 -5.13 -8.54
N THR A 548 -17.12 -5.44 -8.97
CA THR A 548 -16.84 -5.81 -10.35
C THR A 548 -17.56 -7.09 -10.76
N TYR A 549 -17.65 -8.07 -9.86
CA TYR A 549 -18.26 -9.37 -10.15
C TYR A 549 -19.73 -9.49 -9.77
N HIS A 550 -20.32 -8.46 -9.15
CA HIS A 550 -21.74 -8.44 -8.82
C HIS A 550 -22.63 -8.72 -10.06
N SER A 551 -22.23 -8.21 -11.24
CA SER A 551 -22.95 -8.47 -12.51
C SER A 551 -22.89 -9.92 -13.00
N LEU A 552 -21.88 -10.69 -12.57
CA LEU A 552 -21.67 -12.09 -12.93
C LEU A 552 -22.34 -13.06 -11.96
N GLU A 553 -22.79 -12.57 -10.81
CA GLU A 553 -23.66 -13.36 -9.94
C GLU A 553 -24.88 -13.72 -10.75
N LYS A 554 -25.18 -15.03 -10.85
CA LYS A 554 -26.42 -15.44 -11.48
C LYS A 554 -27.55 -14.69 -10.78
N LYS A 555 -28.18 -13.73 -11.49
CA LYS A 555 -29.50 -13.21 -11.11
C LYS A 555 -30.32 -14.46 -10.83
N ARG A 556 -30.53 -14.77 -9.55
CA ARG A 556 -31.59 -15.69 -9.20
C ARG A 556 -32.80 -15.04 -9.82
N VAL A 557 -33.39 -15.67 -10.84
CA VAL A 557 -34.79 -15.42 -11.15
C VAL A 557 -35.46 -15.43 -9.78
N PRO A 558 -36.08 -14.33 -9.33
CA PRO A 558 -36.68 -14.32 -8.02
C PRO A 558 -37.78 -15.38 -8.07
N MET A 559 -37.50 -16.57 -7.52
CA MET A 559 -38.55 -17.49 -7.12
C MET A 559 -39.21 -16.86 -5.89
N THR A 560 -40.05 -15.86 -6.14
CA THR A 560 -41.02 -15.30 -5.19
C THR A 560 -41.96 -16.38 -4.62
N THR A 561 -42.00 -17.57 -5.22
CA THR A 561 -42.69 -18.76 -4.71
C THR A 561 -42.01 -19.39 -3.48
N THR A 562 -40.67 -19.53 -3.45
CA THR A 562 -39.99 -20.27 -2.37
C THR A 562 -39.84 -19.52 -1.05
N LYS A 563 -39.92 -18.17 -1.03
CA LYS A 563 -39.88 -17.41 0.23
C LYS A 563 -41.21 -17.54 0.99
N LYS A 564 -42.34 -17.47 0.28
CA LYS A 564 -43.68 -17.76 0.83
C LYS A 564 -43.80 -19.19 1.32
N GLU A 565 -43.38 -20.18 0.52
CA GLU A 565 -43.44 -21.59 0.91
C GLU A 565 -42.63 -21.91 2.17
N ASN A 566 -41.46 -21.28 2.38
CA ASN A 566 -40.66 -21.53 3.57
C ASN A 566 -41.19 -20.79 4.81
N GLU A 567 -41.77 -19.59 4.65
CA GLU A 567 -42.47 -18.90 5.74
C GLU A 567 -43.73 -19.67 6.17
N GLU A 568 -44.46 -20.23 5.20
CA GLU A 568 -45.65 -21.05 5.45
C GLU A 568 -45.28 -22.38 6.11
N PHE A 569 -44.22 -23.04 5.66
CA PHE A 569 -43.68 -24.26 6.27
C PHE A 569 -43.23 -24.04 7.73
N ALA A 570 -42.53 -22.93 8.02
CA ALA A 570 -42.10 -22.60 9.38
C ALA A 570 -43.30 -22.34 10.32
N LYS A 571 -44.36 -21.67 9.81
CA LYS A 571 -45.62 -21.48 10.54
C LYS A 571 -46.36 -22.80 10.76
N GLN A 572 -46.41 -23.69 9.77
CA GLN A 572 -46.99 -25.03 9.90
C GLN A 572 -46.29 -25.86 10.98
N LEU A 573 -44.96 -25.82 11.02
CA LEU A 573 -44.14 -26.44 12.07
C LEU A 573 -44.49 -25.92 13.47
N ALA A 574 -44.55 -24.60 13.64
CA ALA A 574 -44.88 -23.99 14.92
C ALA A 574 -46.31 -24.32 15.37
N ASN A 575 -47.26 -24.33 14.43
CA ASN A 575 -48.66 -24.64 14.70
C ASN A 575 -48.85 -26.12 15.06
N PHE A 576 -48.23 -27.03 14.31
CA PHE A 576 -48.31 -28.47 14.58
C PHE A 576 -47.70 -28.84 15.93
N ARG A 577 -46.53 -28.28 16.28
CA ARG A 577 -45.96 -28.49 17.62
C ARG A 577 -46.91 -28.03 18.72
N LYS A 578 -47.53 -26.85 18.54
CA LYS A 578 -48.49 -26.29 19.50
C LYS A 578 -49.78 -27.11 19.60
N SER A 579 -50.30 -27.63 18.49
CA SER A 579 -51.50 -28.48 18.50
C SER A 579 -51.26 -29.83 19.15
N GLN A 580 -50.02 -30.33 19.13
CA GLN A 580 -49.61 -31.54 19.86
C GLN A 580 -49.18 -31.26 21.30
N HIS A 581 -49.34 -30.03 21.81
CA HIS A 581 -48.94 -29.59 23.15
C HIS A 581 -47.46 -29.88 23.51
N LEU A 582 -46.57 -29.93 22.52
CA LEU A 582 -45.16 -30.24 22.72
C LEU A 582 -44.34 -28.99 23.04
N THR A 583 -43.46 -29.10 24.03
CA THR A 583 -42.44 -28.07 24.29
C THR A 583 -41.36 -28.10 23.20
N LEU A 584 -40.63 -26.99 23.03
CA LEU A 584 -39.50 -26.92 22.08
C LEU A 584 -38.41 -27.97 22.38
N SER A 585 -38.24 -28.34 23.66
CA SER A 585 -37.28 -29.37 24.08
C SER A 585 -37.73 -30.76 23.65
N GLN A 586 -38.99 -31.11 23.89
CA GLN A 586 -39.55 -32.41 23.49
C GLN A 586 -39.60 -32.57 21.97
N ALA A 587 -40.00 -31.53 21.24
CA ALA A 587 -39.97 -31.54 19.78
C ALA A 587 -38.53 -31.65 19.23
N GLY A 588 -37.58 -30.99 19.90
CA GLY A 588 -36.15 -31.11 19.60
C GLY A 588 -35.63 -32.54 19.76
N GLU A 589 -35.96 -33.19 20.89
CA GLU A 589 -35.58 -34.58 21.14
C GLU A 589 -36.17 -35.55 20.11
N MET A 590 -37.47 -35.46 19.82
CA MET A 590 -38.15 -36.31 18.81
C MET A 590 -37.54 -36.15 17.42
N LEU A 591 -37.09 -34.94 17.10
CA LEU A 591 -36.50 -34.61 15.81
C LEU A 591 -34.97 -34.64 15.83
N HIS A 592 -34.35 -35.13 16.90
CA HIS A 592 -32.89 -35.16 17.10
C HIS A 592 -32.19 -33.84 16.71
N VAL A 593 -32.72 -32.72 17.20
CA VAL A 593 -32.16 -31.36 17.04
C VAL A 593 -32.31 -30.59 18.36
N SER A 594 -31.47 -29.58 18.61
CA SER A 594 -31.58 -28.83 19.86
C SER A 594 -32.85 -27.97 19.91
N ALA A 595 -33.36 -27.70 21.12
CA ALA A 595 -34.52 -26.82 21.32
C ALA A 595 -34.32 -25.41 20.73
N ALA A 596 -33.09 -24.89 20.83
CA ALA A 596 -32.70 -23.62 20.22
C ALA A 596 -32.77 -23.67 18.69
N TYR A 597 -32.34 -24.77 18.08
CA TYR A 597 -32.41 -24.96 16.64
C TYR A 597 -33.87 -25.12 16.16
N MET A 598 -34.73 -25.80 16.92
CA MET A 598 -36.17 -25.85 16.64
C MET A 598 -36.83 -24.47 16.67
N SER A 599 -36.48 -23.64 17.66
CA SER A 599 -36.95 -22.25 17.72
C SER A 599 -36.52 -21.43 16.51
N GLN A 600 -35.28 -21.61 16.05
CA GLN A 600 -34.76 -20.95 14.85
C GLN A 600 -35.42 -21.44 13.56
N LEU A 601 -35.82 -22.72 13.48
CA LEU A 601 -36.58 -23.28 12.36
C LEU A 601 -38.00 -22.71 12.31
N GLU A 602 -38.71 -22.65 13.44
CA GLU A 602 -40.08 -22.09 13.55
C GLU A 602 -40.13 -20.60 13.23
N ARG A 603 -39.05 -19.87 13.52
CA ARG A 603 -38.91 -18.43 13.21
C ARG A 603 -38.39 -18.16 11.80
N ASN A 604 -38.19 -19.20 10.98
CA ASN A 604 -37.63 -19.11 9.63
C ASN A 604 -36.24 -18.41 9.58
N ILE A 605 -35.46 -18.50 10.66
CA ILE A 605 -34.12 -17.91 10.77
C ILE A 605 -33.09 -18.83 10.13
N VAL A 606 -33.25 -20.14 10.31
CA VAL A 606 -32.34 -21.16 9.78
C VAL A 606 -33.07 -22.08 8.82
N ARG A 607 -32.41 -22.46 7.72
CA ARG A 607 -32.97 -23.41 6.74
C ARG A 607 -32.55 -24.84 7.07
N PRO A 608 -33.49 -25.79 7.21
CA PRO A 608 -33.13 -27.17 7.46
C PRO A 608 -32.43 -27.77 6.25
N SER A 609 -31.49 -28.69 6.48
CA SER A 609 -30.91 -29.50 5.41
C SER A 609 -31.98 -30.36 4.73
N LEU A 610 -31.78 -30.77 3.46
CA LEU A 610 -32.76 -31.58 2.71
C LEU A 610 -33.16 -32.87 3.46
N LYS A 611 -32.22 -33.48 4.20
CA LYS A 611 -32.48 -34.69 5.01
C LYS A 611 -33.36 -34.38 6.21
N LEU A 612 -33.12 -33.25 6.88
CA LEU A 612 -33.93 -32.80 8.01
C LEU A 612 -35.32 -32.34 7.55
N ARG A 613 -35.43 -31.63 6.43
CA ARG A 613 -36.70 -31.19 5.86
C ARG A 613 -37.65 -32.35 5.59
N LYS A 614 -37.16 -33.44 4.97
CA LYS A 614 -37.95 -34.67 4.76
C LYS A 614 -38.39 -35.37 6.06
N ARG A 615 -37.70 -35.13 7.18
CA ARG A 615 -38.09 -35.66 8.50
C ARG A 615 -39.16 -34.77 9.14
N LEU A 616 -39.03 -33.46 9.02
CA LEU A 616 -40.03 -32.49 9.46
C LEU A 616 -41.34 -32.63 8.68
N GLU A 617 -41.28 -32.82 7.36
CA GLU A 617 -42.46 -33.07 6.52
C GLU A 617 -43.18 -34.37 6.89
N ARG A 618 -42.43 -35.44 7.22
CA ARG A 618 -43.02 -36.69 7.74
C ARG A 618 -43.65 -36.52 9.11
N TRP A 619 -43.05 -35.69 9.96
CA TRP A 619 -43.58 -35.39 11.28
C TRP A 619 -44.83 -34.50 11.24
N LEU A 620 -44.96 -33.62 10.25
CA LEU A 620 -46.20 -32.86 10.03
C LEU A 620 -47.36 -33.72 9.52
N LEU A 621 -47.07 -34.92 8.98
CA LEU A 621 -48.06 -35.86 8.44
C LEU A 621 -48.41 -37.00 9.43
N SER A 622 -47.70 -37.10 10.56
CA SER A 622 -47.99 -38.03 11.66
C SER A 622 -48.95 -37.40 12.64
#